data_AF-A0A959DHS4-F1
#
_entry.id   AF-A0A959DHS4-F1
#
_cell.length_a   1.000
_cell.length_b   1.000
_cell.length_c   1.000
_cell.angle_alpha   90.00
_cell.angle_beta   90.00
_cell.angle_gamma   90.00
#
_symmetry.space_group_name_H-M   'P 1'
#
loop_
_entity.id
_entity.type
_entity.pdbx_description
1 polymer ?
#
loop_
_entity_poly.entity_id
_entity_poly.type
_entity_poly.pdbx_seq_one_letter_code
_entity_poly.pdbx_strand_id
1 'polypeptide(L)'
;MEEREDNLQPENAPQPRWKVVALAAWRWTKRLVVAALFFFLSVVLLLQVPAVQNWAAKKATLALSNTLQATVSVKRLNLAFLDRLVLEEFYVEGLNSGDTTIYSKRLYANFNINPVTYLLRGLVIEEIALDSAIINIRTPEGASQNNIQVLLGRLFPPDTTALKKDKRPFKLDVQKLSLANVHFLQEDKVRGKRLSVKLQKGELEIDELNLPENYIHARSVTLLGPYVRIDDYPEKPLPGADTTVIAVQQPEEGAEEEGRPFYATIGQFRLNEGKFSLHNWLKAPVKTTPIDEL
;
A
#
# COMPACT_ATOMS: atom_id res chain seq x y z
N MET A 1 47.92 -82.27 -28.91
CA MET A 1 48.03 -82.07 -27.45
C MET A 1 47.32 -80.77 -27.16
N GLU A 2 46.36 -80.90 -26.28
CA GLU A 2 45.24 -80.01 -25.95
C GLU A 2 45.66 -78.97 -24.89
N GLU A 3 44.79 -77.98 -24.66
CA GLU A 3 44.71 -77.11 -23.47
C GLU A 3 45.72 -75.95 -23.37
N ARG A 4 45.37 -74.71 -23.01
CA ARG A 4 44.14 -74.08 -22.49
C ARG A 4 44.27 -72.57 -22.77
N GLU A 5 43.27 -71.95 -23.38
CA GLU A 5 43.12 -70.50 -23.33
C GLU A 5 42.65 -70.11 -21.93
N ASP A 6 43.54 -69.54 -21.14
CA ASP A 6 43.24 -69.07 -19.79
C ASP A 6 42.41 -67.78 -19.90
N ASN A 7 41.09 -67.96 -19.80
CA ASN A 7 40.09 -66.89 -19.77
C ASN A 7 40.18 -66.16 -18.42
N LEU A 8 41.15 -65.25 -18.29
CA LEU A 8 41.25 -64.32 -17.17
C LEU A 8 40.20 -63.22 -17.35
N GLN A 9 39.04 -63.41 -16.70
CA GLN A 9 38.09 -62.34 -16.45
C GLN A 9 38.81 -61.15 -15.79
N PRO A 10 38.51 -59.89 -16.16
CA PRO A 10 39.13 -58.75 -15.50
C PRO A 10 38.77 -58.75 -14.02
N GLU A 11 39.79 -58.95 -13.19
CA GLU A 11 39.76 -58.82 -11.74
C GLU A 11 39.12 -57.49 -11.36
N ASN A 12 38.10 -57.56 -10.50
CA ASN A 12 37.32 -56.41 -10.05
C ASN A 12 38.23 -55.40 -9.31
N ALA A 13 38.75 -54.41 -10.03
CA ALA A 13 39.54 -53.32 -9.45
C ALA A 13 38.73 -52.61 -8.35
N PRO A 14 39.29 -52.41 -7.14
CA PRO A 14 38.56 -51.81 -6.03
C PRO A 14 38.17 -50.37 -6.37
N GLN A 15 36.87 -50.08 -6.35
CA GLN A 15 36.35 -48.75 -6.69
C GLN A 15 36.91 -47.66 -5.75
N PRO A 16 37.26 -46.47 -6.26
CA PRO A 16 37.92 -45.44 -5.48
C PRO A 16 36.99 -44.84 -4.40
N ARG A 17 37.48 -44.76 -3.15
CA ARG A 17 36.70 -44.37 -1.95
C ARG A 17 35.96 -43.02 -2.08
N TRP A 18 36.47 -42.08 -2.87
CA TRP A 18 35.83 -40.78 -3.10
C TRP A 18 34.51 -40.89 -3.86
N LYS A 19 34.34 -41.87 -4.76
CA LYS A 19 33.08 -42.10 -5.49
C LYS A 19 31.98 -42.55 -4.53
N VAL A 20 32.32 -43.39 -3.55
CA VAL A 20 31.38 -43.87 -2.52
C VAL A 20 30.97 -42.74 -1.58
N VAL A 21 31.91 -41.89 -1.17
CA VAL A 21 31.64 -40.70 -0.35
C VAL A 21 30.84 -39.65 -1.12
N ALA A 22 31.13 -39.42 -2.40
CA ALA A 22 30.39 -38.49 -3.26
C ALA A 22 28.94 -38.95 -3.51
N LEU A 23 28.73 -40.26 -3.76
CA LEU A 23 27.40 -40.84 -3.90
C LEU A 23 26.61 -40.78 -2.59
N ALA A 24 27.26 -41.01 -1.45
CA ALA A 24 26.65 -40.85 -0.14
C ALA A 24 26.27 -39.38 0.10
N ALA A 25 27.18 -38.44 -0.13
CA ALA A 25 26.95 -37.00 0.01
C ALA A 25 25.78 -36.53 -0.87
N TRP A 26 25.71 -36.97 -2.13
CA TRP A 26 24.60 -36.69 -3.05
C TRP A 26 23.25 -37.23 -2.55
N ARG A 27 23.24 -38.44 -1.97
CA ARG A 27 22.02 -39.00 -1.36
C ARG A 27 21.54 -38.17 -0.17
N TRP A 28 22.46 -37.67 0.67
CA TRP A 28 22.12 -36.79 1.79
C TRP A 28 21.64 -35.42 1.32
N THR A 29 22.30 -34.80 0.33
CA THR A 29 21.83 -33.53 -0.26
C THR A 29 20.46 -33.69 -0.90
N LYS A 30 20.22 -34.76 -1.66
CA LYS A 30 18.90 -35.06 -2.21
C LYS A 30 17.83 -35.20 -1.12
N ARG A 31 18.12 -35.93 -0.04
CA ARG A 31 17.20 -36.07 1.11
C ARG A 31 16.91 -34.73 1.77
N LEU A 32 17.93 -33.88 1.96
CA LEU A 32 17.77 -32.54 2.51
C LEU A 32 16.91 -31.65 1.60
N VAL A 33 17.15 -31.66 0.29
CA VAL A 33 16.35 -30.90 -0.68
C VAL A 33 14.90 -31.37 -0.68
N VAL A 34 14.66 -32.69 -0.66
CA VAL A 34 13.30 -33.24 -0.59
C VAL A 34 12.62 -32.90 0.74
N ALA A 35 13.34 -32.99 1.86
CA ALA A 35 12.80 -32.61 3.17
C ALA A 35 12.48 -31.10 3.24
N ALA A 36 13.35 -30.25 2.68
CA ALA A 36 13.11 -28.82 2.58
C ALA A 36 11.91 -28.49 1.68
N LEU A 37 11.77 -29.17 0.54
CA LEU A 37 10.63 -29.00 -0.35
C LEU A 37 9.32 -29.46 0.32
N PHE A 38 9.34 -30.61 1.01
CA PHE A 38 8.20 -31.11 1.76
C PHE A 38 7.82 -30.19 2.92
N PHE A 39 8.81 -29.67 3.65
CA PHE A 39 8.60 -28.68 4.71
C PHE A 39 7.98 -27.41 4.15
N PHE A 40 8.53 -26.86 3.07
CA PHE A 40 7.98 -25.68 2.41
C PHE A 40 6.53 -25.91 1.97
N LEU A 41 6.25 -27.03 1.29
CA LEU A 41 4.89 -27.41 0.90
C LEU A 41 3.95 -27.52 2.10
N SER A 42 4.42 -28.10 3.21
CA SER A 42 3.66 -28.21 4.45
C SER A 42 3.30 -26.84 5.02
N VAL A 43 4.24 -25.87 5.01
CA VAL A 43 3.98 -24.49 5.44
C VAL A 43 2.94 -23.82 4.53
N VAL A 44 3.06 -23.97 3.21
CA VAL A 44 2.08 -23.44 2.25
C VAL A 44 0.68 -23.98 2.54
N LEU A 45 0.57 -25.29 2.76
CA LEU A 45 -0.70 -25.94 3.10
C LEU A 45 -1.27 -25.41 4.43
N LEU A 46 -0.40 -25.21 5.43
CA LEU A 46 -0.79 -24.71 6.75
C LEU A 46 -1.34 -23.28 6.67
N LEU A 47 -0.77 -22.42 5.82
CA LEU A 47 -1.25 -21.05 5.59
C LEU A 47 -2.62 -21.00 4.89
N GLN A 48 -3.05 -22.09 4.23
CA GLN A 48 -4.40 -22.20 3.66
C GLN A 48 -5.45 -22.66 4.69
N VAL A 49 -5.04 -23.14 5.87
CA VAL A 49 -5.97 -23.61 6.91
C VAL A 49 -6.69 -22.40 7.53
N PRO A 50 -8.04 -22.37 7.57
CA PRO A 50 -8.80 -21.24 8.11
C PRO A 50 -8.44 -20.84 9.54
N ALA A 51 -8.10 -21.81 10.39
CA ALA A 51 -7.67 -21.55 11.77
C ALA A 51 -6.37 -20.73 11.83
N VAL A 52 -5.41 -21.03 10.95
CA VAL A 52 -4.12 -20.34 10.87
C VAL A 52 -4.31 -18.94 10.28
N GLN A 53 -5.14 -18.82 9.24
CA GLN A 53 -5.50 -17.53 8.66
C GLN A 53 -6.18 -16.60 9.68
N ASN A 54 -7.14 -17.11 10.46
CA ASN A 54 -7.79 -16.35 11.53
C ASN A 54 -6.82 -15.94 12.65
N TRP A 55 -5.89 -16.82 13.02
CA TRP A 55 -4.85 -16.51 13.99
C TRP A 55 -3.91 -15.41 13.46
N ALA A 56 -3.47 -15.51 12.21
CA ALA A 56 -2.64 -14.51 11.54
C ALA A 56 -3.36 -13.17 11.43
N ALA A 57 -4.65 -13.17 11.07
CA ALA A 57 -5.50 -11.97 11.02
C ALA A 57 -5.51 -11.24 12.36
N LYS A 58 -5.80 -11.97 13.45
CA LYS A 58 -5.82 -11.40 14.80
C LYS A 58 -4.46 -10.86 15.19
N LYS A 59 -3.38 -11.61 14.93
CA LYS A 59 -2.02 -11.18 15.28
C LYS A 59 -1.59 -9.94 14.51
N ALA A 60 -1.84 -9.89 13.20
CA ALA A 60 -1.55 -8.73 12.36
C ALA A 60 -2.38 -7.51 12.76
N THR A 61 -3.67 -7.70 13.04
CA THR A 61 -4.58 -6.65 13.50
C THR A 61 -4.13 -6.07 14.84
N LEU A 62 -3.77 -6.92 15.80
CA LEU A 62 -3.25 -6.48 17.10
C LEU A 62 -1.92 -5.74 16.96
N ALA A 63 -1.01 -6.24 16.12
CA ALA A 63 0.26 -5.57 15.86
C ALA A 63 0.02 -4.18 15.24
N LEU A 64 -0.82 -4.09 14.21
CA LEU A 64 -1.12 -2.84 13.54
C LEU A 64 -1.87 -1.86 14.45
N SER A 65 -2.81 -2.35 15.27
CA SER A 65 -3.53 -1.54 16.26
C SER A 65 -2.59 -0.95 17.32
N ASN A 66 -1.64 -1.75 17.82
CA ASN A 66 -0.63 -1.28 18.76
C ASN A 66 0.33 -0.26 18.14
N THR A 67 0.79 -0.50 16.90
CA THR A 67 1.69 0.42 16.19
C THR A 67 0.99 1.73 15.86
N LEU A 68 -0.23 1.68 15.34
CA LEU A 68 -1.01 2.87 15.00
C LEU A 68 -1.58 3.58 16.23
N GLN A 69 -1.60 2.93 17.40
CA GLN A 69 -2.32 3.36 18.60
C GLN A 69 -3.77 3.77 18.25
N ALA A 70 -4.43 2.93 17.46
CA ALA A 70 -5.78 3.12 16.95
C ALA A 70 -6.47 1.74 16.85
N THR A 71 -7.79 1.71 16.97
CA THR A 71 -8.54 0.45 16.78
C THR A 71 -8.46 0.04 15.33
N VAL A 72 -7.90 -1.15 15.10
CA VAL A 72 -7.90 -1.80 13.78
C VAL A 72 -8.70 -3.08 13.93
N SER A 73 -9.54 -3.39 12.94
CA SER A 73 -10.22 -4.67 12.88
C SER A 73 -10.22 -5.24 11.46
N VAL A 74 -10.14 -6.55 11.39
CA VAL A 74 -10.26 -7.36 10.18
C VAL A 74 -11.12 -8.56 10.55
N LYS A 75 -12.24 -8.76 9.86
CA LYS A 75 -13.09 -9.92 10.14
C LYS A 75 -12.50 -11.21 9.60
N ARG A 76 -11.99 -11.16 8.37
CA ARG A 76 -11.36 -12.31 7.72
C ARG A 76 -10.15 -11.85 6.92
N LEU A 77 -9.08 -12.63 7.04
CA LEU A 77 -7.90 -12.53 6.19
C LEU A 77 -7.80 -13.84 5.43
N ASN A 78 -7.64 -13.77 4.11
CA ASN A 78 -7.36 -14.92 3.27
C ASN A 78 -6.10 -14.65 2.46
N LEU A 79 -5.16 -15.59 2.52
CA LEU A 79 -3.97 -15.62 1.68
C LEU A 79 -4.17 -16.71 0.63
N ALA A 80 -4.58 -16.31 -0.56
CA ALA A 80 -4.73 -17.22 -1.69
C ALA A 80 -3.37 -17.37 -2.39
N PHE A 81 -2.91 -18.61 -2.56
CA PHE A 81 -1.68 -18.94 -3.30
C PHE A 81 -0.41 -18.18 -2.89
N LEU A 82 -0.37 -17.62 -1.67
CA LEU A 82 0.71 -16.82 -1.08
C LEU A 82 0.98 -15.46 -1.75
N ASP A 83 0.48 -15.24 -2.96
CA ASP A 83 0.63 -14.01 -3.74
C ASP A 83 -0.55 -13.05 -3.57
N ARG A 84 -1.71 -13.53 -3.09
CA ARG A 84 -2.92 -12.72 -2.98
C ARG A 84 -3.41 -12.61 -1.55
N LEU A 85 -3.53 -11.38 -1.08
CA LEU A 85 -4.12 -11.02 0.20
C LEU A 85 -5.54 -10.50 -0.02
N VAL A 86 -6.49 -11.07 0.72
CA VAL A 86 -7.88 -10.56 0.79
C VAL A 86 -8.21 -10.28 2.24
N LEU A 87 -8.53 -9.03 2.54
CA LEU A 87 -9.09 -8.63 3.83
C LEU A 87 -10.58 -8.33 3.66
N GLU A 88 -11.42 -9.01 4.43
CA GLU A 88 -12.86 -8.73 4.52
C GLU A 88 -13.15 -7.90 5.78
N GLU A 89 -13.95 -6.85 5.61
CA GLU A 89 -14.32 -5.88 6.66
C GLU A 89 -13.08 -5.32 7.36
N PHE A 90 -12.15 -4.75 6.59
CA PHE A 90 -11.00 -4.02 7.11
C PHE A 90 -11.44 -2.64 7.60
N TYR A 91 -11.11 -2.30 8.83
CA TYR A 91 -11.52 -1.07 9.48
C TYR A 91 -10.38 -0.48 10.32
N VAL A 92 -10.22 0.84 10.24
CA VAL A 92 -9.32 1.65 11.04
C VAL A 92 -10.12 2.81 11.62
N GLU A 93 -10.19 2.86 12.94
CA GLU A 93 -10.82 3.94 13.69
C GLU A 93 -9.94 5.20 13.67
N GLY A 94 -10.58 6.36 13.71
CA GLY A 94 -9.94 7.66 13.85
C GLY A 94 -9.37 7.90 15.24
N LEU A 95 -8.39 8.79 15.28
CA LEU A 95 -7.63 9.11 16.49
C LEU A 95 -8.46 9.86 17.55
N ASN A 96 -9.50 10.55 17.11
CA ASN A 96 -10.48 11.22 17.96
C ASN A 96 -11.75 10.35 17.94
N SER A 97 -11.75 9.34 18.82
CA SER A 97 -12.74 8.29 19.12
C SER A 97 -14.05 8.28 18.31
N GLY A 98 -14.34 7.14 17.67
CA GLY A 98 -15.64 6.76 17.09
C GLY A 98 -15.77 6.96 15.58
N ASP A 99 -14.93 7.80 14.98
CA ASP A 99 -15.00 8.11 13.56
C ASP A 99 -14.26 7.09 12.69
N THR A 100 -14.82 6.70 11.54
CA THR A 100 -14.11 5.86 10.57
C THR A 100 -13.00 6.65 9.88
N THR A 101 -11.76 6.15 9.87
CA THR A 101 -10.68 6.72 9.05
C THR A 101 -10.52 5.94 7.75
N ILE A 102 -10.45 4.61 7.84
CA ILE A 102 -10.44 3.73 6.67
C ILE A 102 -11.43 2.59 6.93
N TYR A 103 -12.26 2.30 5.95
CA TYR A 103 -13.07 1.10 5.90
C TYR A 103 -13.03 0.52 4.50
N SER A 104 -12.99 -0.80 4.39
CA SER A 104 -13.25 -1.49 3.14
C SER A 104 -13.96 -2.81 3.43
N LYS A 105 -15.09 -3.05 2.73
CA LYS A 105 -15.77 -4.33 2.79
C LYS A 105 -14.86 -5.44 2.27
N ARG A 106 -14.12 -5.17 1.19
CA ARG A 106 -13.11 -6.07 0.64
C ARG A 106 -11.93 -5.29 0.09
N LEU A 107 -10.77 -5.50 0.72
CA LEU A 107 -9.46 -5.08 0.23
C LEU A 107 -8.77 -6.31 -0.38
N TYR A 108 -8.38 -6.21 -1.64
CA TYR A 108 -7.60 -7.22 -2.33
C TYR A 108 -6.25 -6.63 -2.74
N ALA A 109 -5.19 -7.37 -2.51
CA ALA A 109 -3.85 -7.02 -2.98
C ALA A 109 -3.19 -8.25 -3.60
N ASN A 110 -2.67 -8.10 -4.81
CA ASN A 110 -1.91 -9.11 -5.52
C ASN A 110 -0.43 -8.69 -5.59
N PHE A 111 0.46 -9.57 -5.18
CA PHE A 111 1.89 -9.32 -5.08
C PHE A 111 2.65 -10.17 -6.08
N ASN A 112 3.67 -9.60 -6.71
CA ASN A 112 4.58 -10.36 -7.54
C ASN A 112 5.56 -11.15 -6.67
N ILE A 113 5.36 -12.47 -6.56
CA ILE A 113 6.21 -13.36 -5.77
C ILE A 113 7.41 -13.91 -6.55
N ASN A 114 7.69 -13.43 -7.76
CA ASN A 114 8.85 -13.89 -8.54
C ASN A 114 10.15 -13.49 -7.83
N PRO A 115 11.00 -14.45 -7.41
CA PRO A 115 12.21 -14.15 -6.66
C PRO A 115 13.21 -13.28 -7.42
N VAL A 116 13.23 -13.37 -8.76
CA VAL A 116 14.08 -12.52 -9.60
C VAL A 116 13.57 -11.08 -9.60
N THR A 117 12.26 -10.89 -9.76
CA THR A 117 11.62 -9.57 -9.67
C THR A 117 11.85 -8.96 -8.29
N TYR A 118 11.65 -9.73 -7.22
CA TYR A 118 11.87 -9.26 -5.85
C TYR A 118 13.31 -8.80 -5.60
N LEU A 119 14.31 -9.57 -6.06
CA LEU A 119 15.72 -9.23 -5.88
C LEU A 119 16.11 -7.95 -6.66
N LEU A 120 15.54 -7.75 -7.85
CA LEU A 120 15.87 -6.64 -8.74
C LEU A 120 15.08 -5.36 -8.43
N ARG A 121 13.80 -5.48 -8.10
CA ARG A 121 12.84 -4.36 -8.02
C ARG A 121 12.23 -4.16 -6.63
N GLY A 122 12.36 -5.13 -5.72
CA GLY A 122 11.71 -5.10 -4.41
C GLY A 122 10.28 -5.65 -4.44
N LEU A 123 9.44 -5.19 -3.51
CA LEU A 123 8.05 -5.64 -3.42
C LEU A 123 7.19 -4.93 -4.46
N VAL A 124 6.71 -5.68 -5.44
CA VAL A 124 5.81 -5.17 -6.49
C VAL A 124 4.39 -5.63 -6.18
N ILE A 125 3.46 -4.67 -6.14
CA ILE A 125 2.03 -4.90 -6.01
C ILE A 125 1.40 -4.76 -7.40
N GLU A 126 0.99 -5.89 -7.97
CA GLU A 126 0.41 -5.94 -9.32
C GLU A 126 -0.97 -5.30 -9.35
N GLU A 127 -1.77 -5.51 -8.30
CA GLU A 127 -3.11 -4.92 -8.19
C GLU A 127 -3.48 -4.65 -6.74
N ILE A 128 -4.05 -3.48 -6.50
CA ILE A 128 -4.82 -3.16 -5.30
C ILE A 128 -6.27 -2.97 -5.75
N ALA A 129 -7.20 -3.71 -5.15
CA ALA A 129 -8.62 -3.53 -5.40
C ALA A 129 -9.38 -3.23 -4.10
N LEU A 130 -10.21 -2.18 -4.15
CA LEU A 130 -11.05 -1.71 -3.05
C LEU A 130 -12.52 -1.83 -3.45
N ASP A 131 -13.30 -2.59 -2.70
CA ASP A 131 -14.75 -2.67 -2.83
C ASP A 131 -15.44 -2.10 -1.59
N SER A 132 -16.40 -1.20 -1.84
CA SER A 132 -17.24 -0.56 -0.84
C SER A 132 -16.38 0.08 0.25
N ALA A 133 -15.42 0.90 -0.19
CA ALA A 133 -14.41 1.51 0.68
C ALA A 133 -14.77 2.95 1.05
N ILE A 134 -14.48 3.34 2.29
CA ILE A 134 -14.64 4.69 2.82
C ILE A 134 -13.29 5.14 3.35
N ILE A 135 -12.79 6.27 2.87
CA ILE A 135 -11.51 6.85 3.29
C ILE A 135 -11.77 8.29 3.71
N ASN A 136 -11.54 8.60 4.97
CA ASN A 136 -11.74 9.93 5.54
C ASN A 136 -10.40 10.52 5.98
N ILE A 137 -9.96 11.58 5.30
CA ILE A 137 -8.84 12.42 5.70
C ILE A 137 -9.41 13.65 6.40
N ARG A 138 -9.10 13.83 7.68
CA ARG A 138 -9.61 14.95 8.47
C ARG A 138 -8.45 15.70 9.11
N THR A 139 -8.41 17.02 8.92
CA THR A 139 -7.60 17.96 9.68
C THR A 139 -8.51 18.63 10.70
N PRO A 140 -8.43 18.26 11.99
CA PRO A 140 -9.21 18.90 13.05
C PRO A 140 -8.88 20.39 13.20
N GLU A 141 -9.77 21.12 13.87
CA GLU A 141 -9.54 22.52 14.23
C GLU A 141 -8.29 22.62 15.12
N GLY A 142 -7.39 23.56 14.82
CA GLY A 142 -6.16 23.75 15.58
C GLY A 142 -5.09 22.65 15.40
N ALA A 143 -5.27 21.68 14.50
CA ALA A 143 -4.29 20.63 14.24
C ALA A 143 -3.42 20.94 13.01
N SER A 144 -2.10 20.76 13.13
CA SER A 144 -1.16 20.93 12.01
C SER A 144 -1.12 19.73 11.06
N GLN A 145 -1.51 18.55 11.54
CA GLN A 145 -1.51 17.30 10.78
C GLN A 145 -2.91 16.70 10.68
N ASN A 146 -3.20 16.03 9.57
CA ASN A 146 -4.41 15.24 9.44
C ASN A 146 -4.26 13.83 10.06
N ASN A 147 -5.39 13.15 10.28
CA ASN A 147 -5.42 11.80 10.84
C ASN A 147 -4.54 10.78 10.08
N ILE A 148 -4.50 10.81 8.74
CA ILE A 148 -3.68 9.89 7.94
C ILE A 148 -2.19 10.17 8.11
N GLN A 149 -1.77 11.44 8.14
CA GLN A 149 -0.38 11.82 8.39
C GLN A 149 0.10 11.33 9.75
N VAL A 150 -0.73 11.48 10.79
CA VAL A 150 -0.41 10.98 12.13
C VAL A 150 -0.30 9.45 12.14
N LEU A 151 -1.24 8.73 11.48
CA LEU A 151 -1.19 7.27 11.37
C LEU A 151 0.06 6.79 10.60
N LEU A 152 0.40 7.44 9.49
CA LEU A 152 1.60 7.13 8.70
C LEU A 152 2.88 7.40 9.49
N GLY A 153 2.94 8.51 10.24
CA GLY A 153 4.07 8.83 11.11
C GLY A 153 4.26 7.82 12.27
N ARG A 154 3.17 7.21 12.75
CA ARG A 154 3.23 6.12 13.74
C ARG A 154 3.67 4.79 13.11
N LEU A 155 3.26 4.53 11.87
CA LEU A 155 3.63 3.33 11.13
C LEU A 155 5.09 3.35 10.66
N PHE A 156 5.58 4.54 10.29
CA PHE A 156 6.93 4.79 9.79
C PHE A 156 7.57 5.95 10.56
N PRO A 157 7.94 5.76 11.84
CA PRO A 157 8.58 6.81 12.61
C PRO A 157 9.93 7.19 11.98
N PRO A 158 10.30 8.49 11.95
CA PRO A 158 11.57 8.92 11.41
C PRO A 158 12.74 8.27 12.17
N ASP A 159 13.72 7.73 11.44
CA ASP A 159 14.92 7.10 11.99
C ASP A 159 15.80 8.15 12.70
N THR A 160 15.61 8.37 14.00
CA THR A 160 16.40 9.35 14.79
C THR A 160 17.82 8.88 15.15
N THR A 161 18.22 7.66 14.75
CA THR A 161 19.50 7.04 15.14
C THR A 161 20.36 6.54 13.97
N ALA A 162 19.99 6.80 12.73
CA ALA A 162 20.76 6.34 11.57
C ALA A 162 21.74 7.42 11.08
N LEU A 163 22.98 7.36 11.55
CA LEU A 163 24.12 7.72 10.69
C LEU A 163 23.93 7.00 9.36
N LYS A 164 23.77 7.75 8.27
CA LYS A 164 23.71 7.34 6.85
C LYS A 164 24.15 5.90 6.63
N LYS A 165 23.25 4.95 6.84
CA LYS A 165 23.38 3.59 6.33
C LYS A 165 22.41 3.55 5.17
N ASP A 166 22.91 3.18 3.99
CA ASP A 166 22.13 3.01 2.76
C ASP A 166 21.02 1.96 2.96
N LYS A 167 19.99 2.29 3.75
CA LYS A 167 18.72 1.58 3.76
C LYS A 167 18.12 1.90 2.40
N ARG A 168 18.17 0.93 1.50
CA ARG A 168 17.44 1.01 0.23
C ARG A 168 16.01 1.45 0.58
N PRO A 169 15.51 2.57 0.05
CA PRO A 169 14.16 3.01 0.33
C PRO A 169 13.23 1.87 -0.07
N PHE A 170 12.25 1.56 0.78
CA PHE A 170 11.21 0.60 0.44
C PHE A 170 10.50 1.09 -0.82
N LYS A 171 10.77 0.45 -1.97
CA LYS A 171 10.14 0.78 -3.24
C LYS A 171 8.79 0.09 -3.27
N LEU A 172 7.73 0.88 -3.11
CA LEU A 172 6.36 0.45 -3.31
C LEU A 172 5.98 0.71 -4.76
N ASP A 173 5.91 -0.34 -5.56
CA ASP A 173 5.46 -0.28 -6.94
C ASP A 173 4.02 -0.82 -7.01
N VAL A 174 3.08 -0.01 -7.49
CA VAL A 174 1.66 -0.38 -7.64
C VAL A 174 1.31 -0.24 -9.11
N GLN A 175 0.96 -1.32 -9.79
CA GLN A 175 0.71 -1.31 -11.24
C GLN A 175 -0.75 -1.06 -11.60
N LYS A 176 -1.68 -1.52 -10.76
CA LYS A 176 -3.12 -1.36 -10.99
C LYS A 176 -3.86 -1.01 -9.71
N LEU A 177 -4.76 -0.04 -9.80
CA LEU A 177 -5.72 0.30 -8.75
C LEU A 177 -7.16 0.16 -9.28
N SER A 178 -7.91 -0.78 -8.70
CA SER A 178 -9.31 -1.07 -9.04
C SER A 178 -10.21 -0.60 -7.90
N LEU A 179 -11.20 0.24 -8.20
CA LEU A 179 -12.10 0.85 -7.22
C LEU A 179 -13.54 0.48 -7.57
N ALA A 180 -14.32 0.04 -6.57
CA ALA A 180 -15.75 -0.19 -6.70
C ALA A 180 -16.49 0.39 -5.50
N ASN A 181 -17.46 1.26 -5.73
CA ASN A 181 -18.28 1.92 -4.71
C ASN A 181 -17.44 2.60 -3.61
N VAL A 182 -16.49 3.45 -4.01
CA VAL A 182 -15.56 4.10 -3.09
C VAL A 182 -16.05 5.50 -2.75
N HIS A 183 -15.97 5.86 -1.46
CA HIS A 183 -16.20 7.21 -0.97
C HIS A 183 -14.93 7.74 -0.30
N PHE A 184 -14.38 8.79 -0.89
CA PHE A 184 -13.29 9.56 -0.31
C PHE A 184 -13.83 10.89 0.24
N LEU A 185 -13.42 11.24 1.45
CA LEU A 185 -13.70 12.52 2.07
C LEU A 185 -12.39 13.11 2.58
N GLN A 186 -12.10 14.33 2.17
CA GLN A 186 -11.09 15.17 2.78
C GLN A 186 -11.78 16.38 3.41
N GLU A 187 -11.60 16.59 4.70
CA GLU A 187 -12.14 17.73 5.44
C GLU A 187 -11.00 18.41 6.19
N ASP A 188 -10.72 19.65 5.81
CA ASP A 188 -9.73 20.50 6.45
C ASP A 188 -10.46 21.64 7.17
N LYS A 189 -10.61 21.50 8.49
CA LYS A 189 -11.27 22.54 9.29
C LYS A 189 -10.40 23.77 9.51
N VAL A 190 -9.08 23.64 9.38
CA VAL A 190 -8.15 24.76 9.48
C VAL A 190 -8.32 25.68 8.27
N ARG A 191 -8.32 25.10 7.07
CA ARG A 191 -8.42 25.82 5.79
C ARG A 191 -9.86 26.02 5.30
N GLY A 192 -10.86 25.58 6.05
CA GLY A 192 -12.25 25.75 5.68
C GLY A 192 -12.64 25.01 4.39
N LYS A 193 -12.08 23.82 4.13
CA LYS A 193 -12.29 23.09 2.86
C LYS A 193 -12.77 21.69 3.07
N ARG A 194 -13.75 21.26 2.27
CA ARG A 194 -14.21 19.88 2.22
C ARG A 194 -14.31 19.40 0.78
N LEU A 195 -13.68 18.27 0.49
CA LEU A 195 -13.76 17.55 -0.77
C LEU A 195 -14.38 16.18 -0.49
N SER A 196 -15.48 15.86 -1.16
CA SER A 196 -16.12 14.56 -1.10
C SER A 196 -16.20 13.98 -2.50
N VAL A 197 -15.60 12.81 -2.72
CA VAL A 197 -15.62 12.08 -3.99
C VAL A 197 -16.30 10.74 -3.78
N LYS A 198 -17.44 10.51 -4.44
CA LYS A 198 -18.07 9.20 -4.52
C LYS A 198 -17.83 8.63 -5.91
N LEU A 199 -17.46 7.35 -6.00
CA LEU A 199 -17.11 6.72 -7.27
C LEU A 199 -17.74 5.34 -7.35
N GLN A 200 -18.50 5.07 -8.40
CA GLN A 200 -19.10 3.75 -8.61
C GLN A 200 -18.05 2.73 -9.06
N LYS A 201 -17.26 3.07 -10.08
CA LYS A 201 -16.11 2.27 -10.51
C LYS A 201 -14.95 3.15 -10.95
N GLY A 202 -13.73 2.73 -10.66
CA GLY A 202 -12.50 3.35 -11.11
C GLY A 202 -11.46 2.30 -11.44
N GLU A 203 -10.68 2.53 -12.49
CA GLU A 203 -9.54 1.71 -12.83
C GLU A 203 -8.38 2.62 -13.23
N LEU A 204 -7.26 2.48 -12.54
CA LEU A 204 -6.03 3.20 -12.84
C LEU A 204 -4.94 2.17 -13.14
N GLU A 205 -4.32 2.29 -14.31
CA GLU A 205 -3.07 1.60 -14.64
C GLU A 205 -1.92 2.57 -14.43
N ILE A 206 -0.96 2.19 -13.60
CA ILE A 206 0.14 3.03 -13.14
C ILE A 206 1.43 2.42 -13.67
N ASP A 207 2.21 3.23 -14.39
CA ASP A 207 3.52 2.83 -14.89
C ASP A 207 4.62 3.11 -13.86
N GLU A 208 4.48 4.19 -13.07
CA GLU A 208 5.44 4.55 -12.03
C GLU A 208 4.77 5.29 -10.87
N LEU A 209 5.13 4.91 -9.64
CA LEU A 209 4.73 5.57 -8.41
C LEU A 209 5.97 5.82 -7.54
N ASN A 210 6.33 7.09 -7.32
CA ASN A 210 7.44 7.46 -6.47
C ASN A 210 6.94 8.38 -5.36
N LEU A 211 6.63 7.79 -4.20
CA LEU A 211 6.17 8.53 -3.03
C LEU A 211 7.25 9.47 -2.45
N PRO A 212 8.54 9.07 -2.36
CA PRO A 212 9.61 9.99 -1.93
C PRO A 212 9.77 11.23 -2.81
N GLU A 213 9.68 11.08 -4.14
CA GLU A 213 9.77 12.20 -5.08
C GLU A 213 8.41 12.83 -5.41
N ASN A 214 7.35 12.35 -4.74
CA ASN A 214 5.98 12.86 -4.81
C ASN A 214 5.41 12.90 -6.24
N TYR A 215 5.62 11.86 -7.04
CA TYR A 215 5.00 11.79 -8.37
C TYR A 215 4.37 10.43 -8.73
N ILE A 216 3.45 10.50 -9.69
CA ILE A 216 2.81 9.34 -10.30
C ILE A 216 2.71 9.49 -11.83
N HIS A 217 2.99 8.41 -12.54
CA HIS A 217 2.76 8.28 -13.98
C HIS A 217 1.70 7.21 -14.21
N ALA A 218 0.49 7.64 -14.58
CA ALA A 218 -0.61 6.75 -14.89
C ALA A 218 -0.72 6.54 -16.40
N ARG A 219 -0.66 5.29 -16.85
CA ARG A 219 -0.91 4.93 -18.24
C ARG A 219 -2.34 5.24 -18.64
N SER A 220 -3.28 4.84 -17.80
CA SER A 220 -4.70 5.09 -18.03
C SER A 220 -5.47 5.27 -16.73
N VAL A 221 -6.50 6.10 -16.79
CA VAL A 221 -7.45 6.35 -15.71
C VAL A 221 -8.85 6.31 -16.30
N THR A 222 -9.67 5.38 -15.83
CA THR A 222 -11.07 5.23 -16.25
C THR A 222 -11.97 5.36 -15.03
N LEU A 223 -12.89 6.32 -15.05
CA LEU A 223 -13.81 6.62 -13.96
C LEU A 223 -15.26 6.52 -14.45
N LEU A 224 -16.09 5.81 -13.70
CA LEU A 224 -17.53 5.69 -13.95
C LEU A 224 -18.32 6.22 -12.76
N GLY A 225 -19.23 7.14 -13.06
CA GLY A 225 -20.12 7.78 -12.08
C GLY A 225 -19.40 8.53 -10.96
N PRO A 226 -18.27 9.26 -11.19
CA PRO A 226 -17.68 10.07 -10.14
C PRO A 226 -18.65 11.20 -9.76
N TYR A 227 -18.95 11.36 -8.48
CA TYR A 227 -19.59 12.54 -7.94
C TYR A 227 -18.61 13.27 -7.03
N VAL A 228 -18.10 14.39 -7.54
CA VAL A 228 -17.15 15.26 -6.83
C VAL A 228 -17.92 16.44 -6.27
N ARG A 229 -17.82 16.63 -4.96
CA ARG A 229 -18.37 17.79 -4.25
C ARG A 229 -17.25 18.52 -3.53
N ILE A 230 -17.16 19.82 -3.75
CA ILE A 230 -16.25 20.72 -3.04
C ILE A 230 -17.10 21.74 -2.28
N ASP A 231 -16.84 21.88 -0.99
CA ASP A 231 -17.44 22.89 -0.13
C ASP A 231 -16.33 23.76 0.47
N ASP A 232 -16.41 25.08 0.25
CA ASP A 232 -15.57 26.07 0.94
C ASP A 232 -16.40 26.74 2.06
N TYR A 233 -15.86 26.81 3.27
CA TYR A 233 -16.47 27.43 4.46
C TYR A 233 -15.42 28.26 5.22
N PRO A 234 -15.84 29.11 6.18
CA PRO A 234 -14.90 29.96 6.92
C PRO A 234 -13.73 29.19 7.54
N GLU A 235 -12.52 29.71 7.33
CA GLU A 235 -11.29 29.14 7.88
C GLU A 235 -11.25 29.29 9.41
N LYS A 236 -10.61 28.34 10.07
CA LYS A 236 -10.34 28.37 11.52
C LYS A 236 -8.84 28.12 11.73
N PRO A 237 -8.01 29.14 11.48
CA PRO A 237 -6.57 28.98 11.42
C PRO A 237 -6.00 28.49 12.75
N LEU A 238 -4.78 27.93 12.68
CA LEU A 238 -4.06 27.46 13.86
C LEU A 238 -3.92 28.59 14.88
N PRO A 239 -4.12 28.33 16.19
CA PRO A 239 -3.86 29.32 17.23
C PRO A 239 -2.43 29.88 17.10
N GLY A 240 -2.30 31.19 16.87
CA GLY A 240 -1.02 31.87 16.65
C GLY A 240 -0.66 32.19 15.20
N ALA A 241 -1.55 31.90 14.23
CA ALA A 241 -1.34 32.24 12.82
C ALA A 241 -1.74 33.67 12.42
N ASP A 242 -2.28 34.49 13.33
CA ASP A 242 -2.67 35.87 13.05
C ASP A 242 -1.50 36.87 13.24
N THR A 243 -1.00 37.34 12.10
CA THR A 243 -0.37 38.65 11.81
C THR A 243 0.65 39.21 12.82
N THR A 244 1.89 38.74 12.74
CA THR A 244 3.04 39.63 12.90
C THR A 244 3.51 40.05 11.51
N VAL A 245 3.24 41.30 11.14
CA VAL A 245 4.05 42.02 10.15
C VAL A 245 5.42 42.23 10.80
N ILE A 246 6.22 41.18 10.90
CA ILE A 246 7.64 41.30 11.23
C ILE A 246 8.32 41.62 9.90
N ALA A 247 9.03 42.74 9.91
CA ALA A 247 9.88 43.22 8.84
C ALA A 247 10.65 42.06 8.20
N VAL A 248 10.74 42.09 6.87
CA VAL A 248 11.60 41.23 6.05
C VAL A 248 13.02 41.27 6.63
N GLN A 249 13.34 40.31 7.48
CA GLN A 249 14.70 39.87 7.70
C GLN A 249 14.94 38.77 6.68
N GLN A 250 16.05 38.90 5.94
CA GLN A 250 16.52 37.92 4.97
C GLN A 250 16.44 36.51 5.55
N PRO A 251 15.96 35.52 4.78
CA PRO A 251 15.99 34.14 5.23
C PRO A 251 17.45 33.73 5.43
N GLU A 252 17.78 33.29 6.65
CA GLU A 252 18.97 32.48 6.90
C GLU A 252 18.87 31.23 6.00
N GLU A 253 19.95 30.92 5.29
CA GLU A 253 20.13 29.70 4.49
C GLU A 253 20.16 28.46 5.40
N GLY A 254 19.00 28.09 5.92
CA GLY A 254 18.69 26.75 6.36
C GLY A 254 17.54 26.28 5.49
N ALA A 255 17.83 25.48 4.46
CA ALA A 255 16.81 24.92 3.59
C ALA A 255 15.83 24.07 4.42
N GLU A 256 14.74 24.67 4.89
CA GLU A 256 13.49 23.96 5.05
C GLU A 256 13.15 23.42 3.67
N GLU A 257 13.28 22.10 3.47
CA GLU A 257 12.83 21.45 2.25
C GLU A 257 11.32 21.72 2.12
N GLU A 258 10.94 22.78 1.42
CA GLU A 258 9.58 22.95 0.93
C GLU A 258 9.24 21.65 0.17
N GLY A 259 8.34 20.87 0.73
CA GLY A 259 7.99 19.55 0.19
C GLY A 259 7.64 19.69 -1.29
N ARG A 260 8.36 18.94 -2.14
CA ARG A 260 8.18 18.99 -3.59
C ARG A 260 6.70 18.85 -3.94
N PRO A 261 6.15 19.67 -4.85
CA PRO A 261 4.74 19.58 -5.22
C PRO A 261 4.43 18.19 -5.78
N PHE A 262 3.24 17.68 -5.47
CA PHE A 262 2.80 16.42 -6.05
C PHE A 262 2.61 16.57 -7.56
N TYR A 263 3.25 15.71 -8.34
CA TYR A 263 3.19 15.73 -9.80
C TYR A 263 2.53 14.47 -10.35
N ALA A 264 1.61 14.62 -11.31
CA ALA A 264 0.93 13.48 -11.92
C ALA A 264 0.84 13.63 -13.44
N THR A 265 1.10 12.56 -14.18
CA THR A 265 0.77 12.48 -15.62
C THR A 265 -0.22 11.36 -15.88
N ILE A 266 -1.06 11.54 -16.90
CA ILE A 266 -2.05 10.56 -17.33
C ILE A 266 -1.95 10.40 -18.85
N GLY A 267 -1.67 9.19 -19.32
CA GLY A 267 -1.63 8.89 -20.75
C GLY A 267 -3.03 8.92 -21.39
N GLN A 268 -3.96 8.14 -20.85
CA GLN A 268 -5.36 8.12 -21.28
C GLN A 268 -6.32 8.39 -20.11
N PHE A 269 -7.26 9.31 -20.29
CA PHE A 269 -8.29 9.60 -19.29
C PHE A 269 -9.69 9.36 -19.88
N ARG A 270 -10.51 8.56 -19.20
CA ARG A 270 -11.92 8.32 -19.54
C ARG A 270 -12.79 8.60 -18.33
N LEU A 271 -13.83 9.41 -18.53
CA LEU A 271 -14.79 9.76 -17.50
C LEU A 271 -16.21 9.61 -18.06
N ASN A 272 -17.02 8.77 -17.40
CA ASN A 272 -18.40 8.49 -17.78
C ASN A 272 -19.34 8.84 -16.63
N GLU A 273 -20.49 9.45 -16.94
CA GLU A 273 -21.56 9.76 -15.97
C GLU A 273 -21.12 10.59 -14.75
N GLY A 274 -20.09 11.43 -14.93
CA GLY A 274 -19.57 12.27 -13.87
C GLY A 274 -20.50 13.41 -13.49
N LYS A 275 -20.46 13.78 -12.20
CA LYS A 275 -21.17 14.91 -11.61
C LYS A 275 -20.19 15.73 -10.79
N PHE A 276 -20.31 17.04 -10.89
CA PHE A 276 -19.52 17.98 -10.12
C PHE A 276 -20.43 18.97 -9.41
N SER A 277 -20.11 19.28 -8.15
CA SER A 277 -20.78 20.29 -7.36
C SER A 277 -19.74 21.10 -6.60
N LEU A 278 -19.83 22.43 -6.72
CA LEU A 278 -19.05 23.36 -5.93
C LEU A 278 -20.01 24.23 -5.13
N HIS A 279 -19.78 24.33 -3.83
CA HIS A 279 -20.50 25.23 -2.96
C HIS A 279 -19.50 26.11 -2.20
N ASN A 280 -19.63 27.43 -2.36
CA ASN A 280 -18.77 28.38 -1.67
C ASN A 280 -19.59 29.18 -0.66
N TRP A 281 -19.54 28.78 0.61
CA TRP A 281 -20.26 29.43 1.71
C TRP A 281 -19.64 30.78 2.11
N LEU A 282 -18.50 31.17 1.52
CA LEU A 282 -17.87 32.49 1.75
C LEU A 282 -18.51 33.61 0.94
N LYS A 283 -19.28 33.28 -0.13
CA LYS A 283 -19.92 34.27 -1.00
C LYS A 283 -21.42 34.03 -1.02
N ALA A 284 -22.22 35.05 -0.68
CA ALA A 284 -23.66 35.01 -0.88
C ALA A 284 -23.97 34.81 -2.37
N PRO A 285 -25.00 34.02 -2.72
CA PRO A 285 -25.41 33.85 -4.10
C PRO A 285 -25.83 35.21 -4.69
N VAL A 286 -25.20 35.60 -5.79
CA VAL A 286 -25.57 36.82 -6.53
C VAL A 286 -26.60 36.42 -7.60
N LYS A 287 -27.81 36.98 -7.53
CA LYS A 287 -28.83 36.79 -8.58
C LYS A 287 -28.30 37.38 -9.88
N THR A 288 -28.04 36.54 -10.89
CA THR A 288 -27.64 36.98 -12.24
C THR A 288 -28.82 37.04 -13.20
N THR A 289 -30.01 36.57 -12.80
CA THR A 289 -31.23 36.70 -13.59
C THR A 289 -31.80 38.11 -13.49
N PRO A 290 -32.39 38.65 -14.59
CA PRO A 290 -33.08 39.93 -14.57
C PRO A 290 -34.14 40.01 -13.47
N ILE A 291 -34.46 41.24 -13.03
CA ILE A 291 -35.48 41.48 -11.99
C ILE A 291 -36.83 40.84 -12.35
N ASP A 292 -37.13 40.74 -13.65
CA ASP A 292 -38.41 40.29 -14.17
C ASP A 292 -38.53 38.76 -14.32
N GLU A 293 -37.44 38.02 -14.10
CA GLU A 293 -37.45 36.56 -14.06
C GLU A 293 -37.33 36.07 -12.60
N LEU A 294 -38.46 35.57 -12.09
CA LEU A 294 -38.59 34.83 -10.83
C LEU A 294 -38.63 33.33 -11.09
#